data_AF-A0A6A1QKR0-F1
#
_entry.id   AF-A0A6A1QKR0-F1
#
_cell.length_a   1.000
_cell.length_b   1.000
_cell.length_c   1.000
_cell.angle_alpha   90.00
_cell.angle_beta   90.00
_cell.angle_gamma   90.00
#
_symmetry.space_group_name_H-M   'P 1'
#
loop_
_entity.id
_entity.type
_entity.pdbx_description
1 polymer ?
#
loop_
_entity_poly.entity_id
_entity_poly.type
_entity_poly.pdbx_seq_one_letter_code
_entity_poly.pdbx_strand_id
1 'polypeptide(L)' 'MASGPCGKLFKVAFSCFRYSMEDVKGSDCVDQFRAMQGCMQKYPYPEEKPGDGLEETAASEATAVIEEEGSS' A
#
# COMPACT_ATOMS: atom_id res chain seq x y z
N MET A 1 -2.56 4.80 3.40
CA MET A 1 -1.81 3.53 3.63
C MET A 1 -0.46 3.54 2.90
N ALA A 2 -0.44 3.45 1.57
CA ALA A 2 0.82 3.56 0.80
C ALA A 2 1.44 4.98 0.85
N SER A 3 0.59 6.01 0.98
CA SER A 3 0.97 7.34 1.45
C SER A 3 0.75 7.46 2.96
N GLY A 4 1.64 8.17 3.66
CA GLY A 4 1.72 8.30 5.13
C GLY A 4 3.04 7.80 5.73
N PRO A 5 3.28 7.99 7.04
CA PRO A 5 4.56 7.66 7.70
C PRO A 5 4.92 6.17 7.63
N CYS A 6 3.92 5.29 7.56
CA CYS A 6 4.11 3.85 7.41
C CYS A 6 4.23 3.37 5.94
N GLY A 7 4.13 4.29 4.98
CA GLY A 7 4.14 3.97 3.54
C GLY A 7 5.42 3.27 3.07
N LYS A 8 6.56 3.54 3.71
CA LYS A 8 7.82 2.82 3.42
C LYS A 8 7.74 1.35 3.82
N LEU A 9 7.15 1.04 4.98
CA LEU A 9 6.94 -0.34 5.45
C LEU A 9 5.91 -1.06 4.58
N PHE A 10 4.85 -0.36 4.17
CA PHE A 10 3.88 -0.88 3.21
C PHE A 10 4.56 -1.29 1.90
N LYS A 11 5.38 -0.42 1.29
CA LYS A 11 6.10 -0.73 0.05
C LYS A 11 7.02 -1.95 0.19
N VAL A 12 7.74 -2.08 1.31
CA VAL A 12 8.60 -3.25 1.60
C VAL A 12 7.76 -4.53 1.73
N ALA A 13 6.75 -4.55 2.59
CA ALA A 13 5.89 -5.72 2.79
C ALA A 13 5.17 -6.16 1.50
N PHE A 14 4.65 -5.19 0.73
CA PHE A 14 3.96 -5.44 -0.54
C PHE A 14 4.92 -5.93 -1.64
N SER A 15 6.16 -5.43 -1.68
CA SER A 15 7.19 -5.94 -2.60
C SER A 15 7.56 -7.39 -2.28
N CYS A 16 7.71 -7.73 -0.99
CA CYS A 16 7.98 -9.10 -0.55
C CYS A 16 6.81 -10.03 -0.95
N PHE A 17 5.57 -9.66 -0.62
CA PHE A 17 4.37 -10.40 -1.02
C PHE A 17 4.27 -10.63 -2.54
N ARG A 18 4.68 -9.64 -3.36
CA ARG A 18 4.64 -9.73 -4.82
C ARG A 18 5.69 -10.69 -5.42
N TYR A 19 6.80 -10.93 -4.71
CA TYR A 19 7.87 -11.84 -5.14
C TYR A 19 7.88 -13.19 -4.40
N SER A 20 7.12 -13.32 -3.31
CA SER A 20 6.94 -14.57 -2.59
C SER A 20 6.42 -15.69 -3.51
N MET A 21 7.15 -16.81 -3.53
CA MET A 21 6.79 -18.03 -4.27
C MET A 21 6.17 -19.11 -3.39
N GLU A 22 5.94 -18.82 -2.11
CA GLU A 22 5.27 -19.74 -1.19
C GLU A 22 3.83 -20.05 -1.64
N ASP A 23 3.35 -21.23 -1.22
CA ASP A 23 2.01 -21.72 -1.49
C ASP A 23 0.95 -20.71 -0.98
N VAL A 24 1.17 -20.24 0.26
CA VAL A 24 0.54 -19.05 0.82
C VAL A 24 1.44 -17.84 0.57
N LYS A 25 1.06 -16.98 -0.39
CA LYS A 25 1.79 -15.75 -0.75
C LYS A 25 2.10 -14.90 0.48
N GLY A 26 3.36 -14.59 0.68
CA GLY A 26 3.84 -13.72 1.75
C GLY A 26 3.84 -14.37 3.15
N SER A 27 3.75 -15.69 3.26
CA SER A 27 4.01 -16.42 4.52
C SER A 27 5.45 -16.24 5.02
N ASP A 28 6.40 -16.10 4.09
CA ASP A 28 7.79 -15.67 4.27
C ASP A 28 7.93 -14.18 4.64
N CYS A 29 6.92 -13.37 4.36
CA CYS A 29 6.90 -11.91 4.53
C CYS A 29 6.15 -11.41 5.78
N VAL A 30 5.72 -12.32 6.66
CA VAL A 30 4.82 -12.03 7.79
C VAL A 30 5.40 -10.98 8.74
N ASP A 31 6.72 -10.96 8.96
CA ASP A 31 7.35 -9.97 9.85
C ASP A 31 7.34 -8.55 9.27
N GLN A 32 7.37 -8.40 7.94
CA GLN A 32 7.26 -7.10 7.28
C GLN A 32 5.83 -6.56 7.37
N PHE A 33 4.83 -7.44 7.27
CA PHE A 33 3.43 -7.09 7.54
C PHE A 33 3.20 -6.74 9.02
N ARG A 34 3.81 -7.47 9.96
CA ARG A 34 3.77 -7.14 11.40
C ARG A 34 4.41 -5.80 11.70
N ALA A 35 5.57 -5.50 11.10
CA ALA A 35 6.23 -4.19 11.26
C ALA A 35 5.36 -3.04 10.70
N MET A 36 4.72 -3.25 9.55
CA MET A 36 3.76 -2.30 8.98
C MET A 36 2.55 -2.09 9.91
N GLN A 37 1.94 -3.16 10.43
CA GLN A 37 0.82 -3.08 11.38
C GLN A 37 1.24 -2.35 12.67
N GLY A 38 2.40 -2.67 13.24
CA GLY A 38 2.94 -1.99 14.42
C GLY A 38 3.16 -0.49 14.19
N CYS A 39 3.56 -0.09 12.99
CA CYS A 39 3.61 1.32 12.61
C CYS A 39 2.22 1.96 12.55
N MET A 40 1.24 1.31 11.93
CA MET A 40 -0.14 1.83 11.82
C MET A 40 -0.85 1.93 13.18
N GLN A 41 -0.52 1.04 14.12
CA GLN A 41 -0.97 1.14 15.52
C GLN A 41 -0.32 2.32 16.27
N LYS A 42 0.91 2.70 15.91
CA LYS A 42 1.63 3.84 16.52
C LYS A 42 1.26 5.18 15.89
N TYR A 43 0.83 5.17 14.63
CA TYR A 43 0.30 6.31 13.89
C TYR A 43 -1.15 6.00 13.49
N PRO A 44 -2.10 5.98 14.46
CA PRO A 44 -3.51 5.92 14.13
C PRO A 44 -3.83 7.08 13.17
N TYR A 45 -4.68 6.82 12.19
CA TYR A 45 -5.17 7.89 11.32
C TYR A 45 -5.86 8.93 12.21
N PRO A 46 -5.59 10.24 12.04
CA PRO A 46 -6.34 11.24 12.79
C PRO A 46 -7.82 11.05 12.49
N GLU A 47 -8.64 10.87 13.54
CA GLU A 47 -10.09 10.98 13.40
C GLU A 47 -10.38 12.33 12.77
N GLU A 48 -10.98 12.31 11.58
CA GLU A 48 -11.16 13.49 10.75
C GLU A 48 -12.11 14.45 11.47
N LYS A 49 -11.54 15.40 12.22
CA LYS A 49 -12.31 16.47 12.83
C LYS A 49 -12.90 17.30 11.69
N PRO A 50 -14.23 17.44 11.60
CA PRO A 50 -14.85 18.16 10.51
C PRO A 50 -14.52 19.66 10.62
N GLY A 51 -13.53 20.10 9.84
CA GLY A 51 -13.07 21.48 9.70
C GLY A 51 -11.58 21.67 9.99
N ASP A 52 -10.74 21.58 8.96
CA ASP A 52 -10.27 22.77 8.20
C ASP A 52 -9.34 22.37 7.03
N GLY A 53 -9.39 23.10 5.91
CA GLY A 53 -8.32 23.18 4.89
C GLY A 53 -8.13 22.03 3.86
N LEU A 54 -8.56 22.27 2.62
CA LEU A 54 -8.11 21.56 1.40
C LEU A 54 -6.86 22.21 0.76
N GLU A 55 -6.35 21.54 -0.29
CA GLU A 55 -5.11 21.75 -1.06
C GLU A 55 -3.78 21.47 -0.30
N GLU A 56 -2.72 20.97 -0.93
CA GLU A 56 -2.41 20.68 -2.36
C GLU A 56 -1.77 19.26 -2.48
N THR A 57 -1.60 18.59 -3.64
CA THR A 57 -1.79 18.94 -5.07
C THR A 57 -2.12 17.67 -5.89
N ALA A 58 -2.30 17.79 -7.22
CA ALA A 58 -2.76 16.71 -8.11
C ALA A 58 -1.77 16.29 -9.22
N ALA A 59 -2.08 15.12 -9.83
CA ALA A 59 -1.75 14.70 -11.21
C ALA A 59 -0.30 14.33 -11.63
N SER A 60 -0.04 13.01 -11.72
CA SER A 60 0.64 12.27 -12.81
C SER A 60 0.83 10.82 -12.32
N GLU A 61 0.43 9.76 -13.03
CA GLU A 61 -0.20 9.65 -14.34
C GLU A 61 -1.08 8.39 -14.39
N ALA A 62 -2.24 8.46 -15.05
CA ALA A 62 -2.87 7.27 -15.59
C ALA A 62 -2.36 7.10 -17.03
N THR A 63 -1.76 5.96 -17.37
CA THR A 63 -1.48 5.60 -18.76
C THR A 63 -1.76 4.13 -19.01
N ALA A 64 -2.31 3.87 -20.21
CA ALA A 64 -2.59 2.55 -20.77
C ALA A 64 -3.50 1.61 -19.95
N VAL A 65 -4.81 1.84 -20.09
CA VAL A 65 -5.69 0.70 -20.40
C VAL A 65 -5.24 0.10 -21.73
N ILE A 66 -5.13 -1.23 -21.78
CA ILE A 66 -5.44 -2.01 -22.98
C ILE A 66 -6.34 -3.13 -22.47
N GLU A 67 -7.62 -3.06 -22.83
CA GLU A 67 -8.60 -4.10 -22.55
C GLU A 67 -8.62 -5.14 -23.69
N GLU A 68 -9.10 -6.33 -23.31
CA GLU A 68 -9.71 -7.36 -24.16
C GLU A 68 -8.88 -8.28 -25.08
N GLU A 69 -9.17 -9.57 -24.86
CA GLU A 69 -9.30 -10.67 -25.83
C GLU A 69 -8.07 -11.33 -26.48
N GLY A 70 -7.95 -12.65 -26.25
CA GLY A 70 -7.60 -13.59 -27.32
C GLY A 70 -6.45 -14.59 -27.09
N SER A 71 -6.83 -15.87 -26.95
CA SER A 71 -6.14 -17.04 -27.52
C SER A 71 -4.72 -17.43 -27.04
N SER A 72 -4.65 -18.39 -26.11
CA SER A 72 -4.47 -19.83 -26.48
C SER A 72 -4.72 -20.77 -25.30
#